data_AF-A0A315VX49-F1
#
_entry.id   AF-A0A315VX49-F1
#
_cell.length_a   1.000
_cell.length_b   1.000
_cell.length_c   1.000
_cell.angle_alpha   90.00
_cell.angle_beta   90.00
_cell.angle_gamma   90.00
#
_symmetry.space_group_name_H-M   'P 1'
#
loop_
_entity.id
_entity.type
_entity.pdbx_description
1 polymer ?
#
loop_
_entity_poly.entity_id
_entity_poly.type
_entity_poly.pdbx_seq_one_letter_code
_entity_poly.pdbx_strand_id
1 'polypeptide(L)'
;MREHFEWFMKKIIENHHAEIAPTLAENEERWYSSFFGVYHPQKTGQVRVIFDSSAQHHGISLNSVLFKGPDLNNSLLGILLTFRKDRAAVAADICQTDNDMTKDIIDYRMKVNVFSNKPSPAVAINGLQRTAEVGAHRHGDDTFHFVERHFYIDDGLMFLPSVT
;
A
#
# COMPACT_ATOMS: atom_id res chain seq x y z
N MET A 1 -8.76 5.55 19.37
CA MET A 1 -9.04 5.75 17.93
C MET A 1 -8.42 7.05 17.43
N ARG A 2 -8.76 8.20 18.02
CA ARG A 2 -8.17 9.51 17.66
C ARG A 2 -6.65 9.48 17.59
N GLU A 3 -5.97 9.19 18.71
CA GLU A 3 -4.49 9.15 18.81
C GLU A 3 -3.82 8.32 17.70
N HIS A 4 -4.37 7.16 17.36
CA HIS A 4 -3.81 6.29 16.32
C HIS A 4 -3.92 6.91 14.91
N PHE A 5 -4.97 7.69 14.66
CA PHE A 5 -5.13 8.44 13.41
C PHE A 5 -4.18 9.61 13.33
N GLU A 6 -4.07 10.38 14.42
CA GLU A 6 -3.16 11.53 14.49
C GLU A 6 -1.76 11.04 14.11
N TRP A 7 -1.30 10.02 14.83
CA TRP A 7 -0.07 9.28 14.61
C TRP A 7 0.20 8.88 13.17
N PHE A 8 -0.82 8.38 12.46
CA PHE A 8 -0.68 7.93 11.08
C PHE A 8 -0.43 9.12 10.15
N MET A 9 -1.13 10.23 10.40
CA MET A 9 -1.01 11.43 9.57
C MET A 9 0.35 12.14 9.72
N LYS A 10 1.00 12.19 10.90
CA LYS A 10 2.38 12.77 10.93
C LYS A 10 3.29 11.95 10.07
N LYS A 11 3.19 10.62 10.13
CA LYS A 11 4.12 9.77 9.42
C LYS A 11 4.05 9.99 7.93
N ILE A 12 2.85 10.18 7.39
CA ILE A 12 2.68 10.61 6.00
C ILE A 12 3.42 11.93 5.72
N ILE A 13 3.29 12.93 6.60
CA ILE A 13 3.88 14.26 6.39
C ILE A 13 5.41 14.23 6.58
N GLU A 14 5.91 13.60 7.65
CA GLU A 14 7.34 13.46 7.98
C GLU A 14 8.10 12.65 6.94
N ASN A 15 7.51 11.58 6.41
CA ASN A 15 8.10 10.79 5.33
C ASN A 15 7.99 11.51 3.97
N HIS A 16 7.50 12.75 3.95
CA HIS A 16 7.27 13.53 2.73
C HIS A 16 6.36 12.82 1.71
N HIS A 17 5.44 11.98 2.21
CA HIS A 17 4.41 11.33 1.41
C HIS A 17 3.22 12.24 1.12
N ALA A 18 3.10 13.35 1.86
CA ALA A 18 2.18 14.44 1.57
C ALA A 18 2.89 15.80 1.71
N GLU A 19 2.35 16.80 1.02
CA GLU A 19 2.73 18.20 1.17
C GLU A 19 1.48 19.08 1.23
N ILE A 20 1.64 20.31 1.71
CA ILE A 20 0.56 21.29 1.73
C ILE A 20 0.01 21.44 0.30
N ALA A 21 -1.30 21.32 0.16
CA ALA A 21 -1.94 21.50 -1.13
C ALA A 21 -1.71 22.95 -1.63
N PRO A 22 -1.44 23.15 -2.92
CA PRO A 22 -1.31 24.49 -3.46
C PRO A 22 -2.61 25.27 -3.26
N THR A 23 -2.49 26.57 -3.01
CA THR A 23 -3.66 27.45 -3.03
C THR A 23 -4.20 27.49 -4.46
N LEU A 24 -5.44 27.05 -4.63
CA LEU A 24 -6.13 27.08 -5.91
C LEU A 24 -6.99 28.35 -6.01
N ALA A 25 -7.27 28.81 -7.23
CA ALA A 25 -8.20 29.91 -7.44
C ALA A 25 -9.63 29.53 -6.99
N GLU A 26 -10.52 30.52 -6.83
CA GLU A 26 -11.89 30.30 -6.35
C GLU A 26 -12.72 29.42 -7.30
N ASN A 27 -12.40 29.44 -8.60
CA ASN A 27 -13.10 28.67 -9.64
C ASN A 27 -12.33 27.43 -10.09
N GLU A 28 -11.19 27.12 -9.48
CA GLU A 28 -10.44 25.91 -9.81
C GLU A 28 -11.04 24.70 -9.10
N GLU A 29 -11.19 23.62 -9.86
CA GLU A 29 -11.78 22.38 -9.38
C GLU A 29 -10.93 21.74 -8.28
N ARG A 30 -11.58 21.28 -7.20
CA ARG A 30 -10.94 20.63 -6.05
C ARG A 30 -11.60 19.30 -5.76
N TRP A 31 -10.78 18.26 -5.70
CA TRP A 31 -11.22 16.94 -5.32
C TRP A 31 -10.65 16.58 -3.96
N TYR A 32 -11.54 16.22 -3.04
CA TYR A 32 -11.18 15.73 -1.72
C TYR A 32 -11.38 14.22 -1.68
N SER A 33 -10.42 13.51 -1.08
CA SER A 33 -10.55 12.08 -0.82
C SER A 33 -10.95 11.88 0.62
N SER A 34 -12.09 11.21 0.84
CA SER A 34 -12.50 10.78 2.17
C SER A 34 -11.57 9.67 2.66
N PHE A 35 -11.36 9.57 3.97
CA PHE A 35 -10.61 8.48 4.57
C PHE A 35 -11.25 8.04 5.88
N PHE A 36 -11.06 6.77 6.24
CA PHE A 36 -11.56 6.18 7.47
C PHE A 36 -10.60 5.13 8.01
N GLY A 37 -10.80 4.70 9.24
CA GLY A 37 -9.85 3.85 9.98
C GLY A 37 -10.50 2.54 10.34
N VAL A 38 -9.80 1.45 10.06
CA VAL A 38 -10.25 0.09 10.37
C VAL A 38 -9.24 -0.55 11.32
N TYR A 39 -9.76 -1.31 12.29
CA TYR A 39 -8.94 -2.11 13.19
C TYR A 39 -9.01 -3.57 12.76
N HIS A 40 -7.84 -4.22 12.68
CA HIS A 40 -7.80 -5.66 12.46
C HIS A 40 -7.98 -6.39 13.81
N PRO A 41 -8.89 -7.39 13.93
CA PRO A 41 -9.18 -8.05 15.20
C PRO A 41 -7.96 -8.67 15.89
N GLN A 42 -6.95 -9.11 15.11
CA GLN A 42 -5.73 -9.75 15.61
C GLN A 42 -4.54 -8.79 15.77
N LYS A 43 -4.64 -7.54 15.30
CA LYS A 43 -3.58 -6.51 15.45
C LYS A 43 -4.13 -5.36 16.30
N THR A 44 -4.50 -5.69 17.52
CA THR A 44 -5.05 -4.74 18.50
C THR A 44 -3.98 -3.71 18.84
N GLY A 45 -4.20 -2.45 18.47
CA GLY A 45 -3.26 -1.34 18.72
C GLY A 45 -2.89 -0.54 17.47
N GLN A 46 -3.09 -1.09 16.27
CA GLN A 46 -2.78 -0.40 15.03
C GLN A 46 -4.05 -0.08 14.24
N VAL A 47 -4.26 1.21 13.91
CA VAL A 47 -5.29 1.59 12.95
C VAL A 47 -4.73 1.45 11.53
N ARG A 48 -5.53 0.89 10.62
CA ARG A 48 -5.27 0.95 9.18
C ARG A 48 -6.15 2.05 8.60
N VAL A 49 -5.53 3.16 8.19
CA VAL A 49 -6.24 4.25 7.52
C VAL A 49 -6.40 3.87 6.05
N ILE A 50 -7.64 3.92 5.59
CA ILE A 50 -8.06 3.63 4.22
C ILE A 50 -8.52 4.94 3.60
N PHE A 51 -7.90 5.31 2.48
CA PHE A 51 -8.41 6.38 1.63
C PHE A 51 -9.47 5.80 0.71
N ASP A 52 -10.69 6.31 0.81
CA ASP A 52 -11.82 5.78 0.07
C ASP A 52 -11.90 6.40 -1.32
N SER A 53 -11.13 5.83 -2.23
CA SER A 53 -11.15 6.22 -3.65
C SER A 53 -12.37 5.67 -4.40
N SER A 54 -13.26 4.93 -3.71
CA SER A 54 -14.52 4.43 -4.27
C SER A 54 -15.72 5.34 -3.95
N ALA A 55 -15.58 6.25 -2.98
CA ALA A 55 -16.57 7.25 -2.65
C ALA A 55 -16.98 8.05 -3.90
N GLN A 56 -18.29 8.13 -4.13
CA GLN A 56 -18.85 8.78 -5.30
C GLN A 56 -19.33 10.20 -4.98
N HIS A 57 -19.03 11.12 -5.89
CA HIS A 57 -19.59 12.45 -5.92
C HIS A 57 -20.16 12.70 -7.32
N HIS A 58 -21.45 13.06 -7.39
CA HIS A 58 -22.18 13.17 -8.66
C HIS A 58 -22.05 11.93 -9.59
N GLY A 59 -22.02 10.73 -9.00
CA GLY A 59 -21.94 9.46 -9.73
C GLY A 59 -20.54 9.10 -10.26
N ILE A 60 -19.52 9.90 -9.93
CA ILE A 60 -18.13 9.68 -10.33
C ILE A 60 -17.31 9.42 -9.06
N SER A 61 -16.42 8.44 -9.08
CA SER A 61 -15.41 8.23 -8.04
C SER A 61 -14.01 8.31 -8.64
N LEU A 62 -13.00 8.52 -7.80
CA LEU A 62 -11.61 8.52 -8.28
C LEU A 62 -11.28 7.18 -8.97
N ASN A 63 -11.72 6.07 -8.40
CA ASN A 63 -11.55 4.76 -9.00
C ASN A 63 -12.36 4.57 -10.30
N SER A 64 -13.43 5.31 -10.58
CA SER A 64 -14.12 5.18 -11.88
C SER A 64 -13.35 5.80 -13.04
N VAL A 65 -12.48 6.77 -12.76
CA VAL A 65 -11.71 7.51 -13.78
C VAL A 65 -10.26 7.04 -13.91
N LEU A 66 -9.73 6.35 -12.90
CA LEU A 66 -8.38 5.79 -12.95
C LEU A 66 -8.30 4.49 -13.77
N PHE A 67 -7.32 4.44 -14.67
CA PHE A 67 -6.98 3.21 -15.39
C PHE A 67 -6.38 2.17 -14.44
N LYS A 68 -6.92 0.94 -14.44
CA LYS A 68 -6.51 -0.12 -13.51
C LYS A 68 -5.07 -0.62 -13.76
N GLY A 69 -4.58 -0.54 -15.00
CA GLY A 69 -3.34 -1.21 -15.40
C GLY A 69 -3.54 -2.71 -15.63
N PRO A 70 -2.51 -3.39 -16.16
CA PRO A 70 -2.51 -4.85 -16.34
C PRO A 70 -2.55 -5.57 -14.98
N ASP A 71 -3.15 -6.76 -14.94
CA ASP A 71 -3.08 -7.61 -13.77
C ASP A 71 -1.72 -8.31 -13.72
N LEU A 72 -0.88 -7.87 -12.79
CA LEU A 72 0.48 -8.40 -12.59
C LEU A 72 0.56 -9.33 -11.38
N ASN A 73 -0.58 -9.65 -10.75
CA ASN A 73 -0.58 -10.54 -9.59
C ASN A 73 -0.24 -11.97 -9.99
N ASN A 74 0.56 -12.62 -9.15
CA ASN A 74 0.70 -14.07 -9.18
C ASN A 74 -0.64 -14.73 -8.84
N SER A 75 -0.92 -15.88 -9.48
CA SER A 75 -2.13 -16.65 -9.19
C SER A 75 -2.16 -17.07 -7.72
N LEU A 76 -3.14 -16.55 -6.97
CA LEU A 76 -3.37 -16.93 -5.57
C LEU A 76 -3.56 -18.44 -5.43
N LEU A 77 -4.19 -19.10 -6.42
CA LEU A 77 -4.32 -20.55 -6.45
C LEU A 77 -2.95 -21.24 -6.57
N GLY A 78 -2.06 -20.72 -7.43
CA GLY A 78 -0.70 -21.25 -7.56
C GLY A 78 0.09 -21.12 -6.26
N ILE A 79 -0.02 -19.97 -5.60
CA ILE A 79 0.58 -19.72 -4.29
C ILE A 79 0.01 -20.70 -3.25
N LEU A 80 -1.32 -20.80 -3.12
CA LEU A 80 -2.00 -21.67 -2.15
C LEU A 80 -1.77 -23.17 -2.38
N LEU A 81 -1.59 -23.61 -3.63
CA LEU A 81 -1.20 -25.00 -3.90
C LEU A 81 0.22 -25.30 -3.42
N THR A 82 1.10 -24.30 -3.41
CA THR A 82 2.47 -24.42 -2.89
C THR A 82 2.47 -24.53 -1.35
N PHE A 83 1.50 -23.89 -0.65
CA PHE A 83 1.29 -24.07 0.80
C PHE A 83 0.99 -25.52 1.23
N ARG A 84 0.53 -26.39 0.33
CA ARG A 84 0.28 -27.80 0.65
C ARG A 84 1.52 -28.70 0.50
N LYS A 85 2.63 -28.17 -0.01
CA LYS A 85 3.82 -28.95 -0.32
C LYS A 85 4.79 -29.03 0.86
N ASP A 86 4.87 -27.98 1.69
CA ASP A 86 5.85 -27.85 2.77
C ASP A 86 5.20 -27.47 4.12
N ARG A 87 5.89 -27.79 5.23
CA ARG A 87 5.33 -27.76 6.59
C ARG A 87 5.21 -26.37 7.25
N ALA A 88 5.91 -25.35 6.75
CA ALA A 88 5.96 -24.03 7.39
C ALA A 88 6.00 -22.89 6.36
N ALA A 89 5.34 -21.77 6.70
CA ALA A 89 5.27 -20.55 5.89
C ALA A 89 5.59 -19.30 6.75
N VAL A 90 6.27 -18.31 6.17
CA VAL A 90 6.64 -17.03 6.82
C VAL A 90 5.94 -15.88 6.11
N ALA A 91 5.39 -14.92 6.88
CA ALA A 91 4.76 -13.69 6.40
C ALA A 91 5.26 -12.49 7.21
N ALA A 92 5.41 -11.31 6.59
CA ALA A 92 5.92 -10.09 7.22
C ALA A 92 5.12 -8.84 6.80
N ASP A 93 4.96 -7.86 7.70
CA ASP A 93 4.21 -6.60 7.51
C ASP A 93 5.06 -5.40 8.00
N ILE A 94 4.90 -4.21 7.41
CA ILE A 94 5.73 -2.99 7.69
C ILE A 94 4.90 -1.93 8.46
N CYS A 95 5.45 -1.30 9.51
CA CYS A 95 4.71 -0.37 10.41
C CYS A 95 5.59 0.74 11.05
N GLN A 96 5.08 1.98 11.30
CA GLN A 96 5.89 3.18 11.72
C GLN A 96 5.10 4.37 12.38
N THR A 97 5.67 5.18 13.34
CA THR A 97 4.93 5.96 14.42
C THR A 97 5.01 7.53 14.70
N ASP A 98 3.88 8.32 14.80
CA ASP A 98 3.49 9.41 15.84
C ASP A 98 3.07 10.90 15.50
N ASN A 99 1.97 11.55 16.07
CA ASN A 99 1.43 12.97 15.88
C ASN A 99 0.40 13.60 16.88
N ASP A 100 0.21 14.94 16.79
CA ASP A 100 -0.65 15.87 17.56
C ASP A 100 -1.62 16.70 16.67
N MET A 101 -2.89 16.89 17.09
CA MET A 101 -3.96 17.58 16.32
C MET A 101 -4.66 18.77 17.00
N THR A 102 -3.89 19.61 17.68
CA THR A 102 -4.34 20.92 18.21
C THR A 102 -4.28 22.08 17.21
N LYS A 103 -3.96 21.81 15.93
CA LYS A 103 -3.68 22.82 14.90
C LYS A 103 -4.87 23.07 13.97
N ASP A 104 -4.83 24.22 13.29
CA ASP A 104 -5.78 24.59 12.25
C ASP A 104 -5.89 23.53 11.14
N ILE A 105 -7.06 23.47 10.49
CA ILE A 105 -7.30 22.57 9.36
C ILE A 105 -6.47 23.05 8.17
N ILE A 106 -5.59 22.17 7.67
CA ILE A 106 -4.71 22.43 6.53
C ILE A 106 -4.98 21.37 5.47
N ASP A 107 -5.16 21.79 4.22
CA ASP A 107 -5.30 20.88 3.08
C ASP A 107 -3.94 20.31 2.67
N TYR A 108 -3.86 18.99 2.53
CA TYR A 108 -2.68 18.27 2.06
C TYR A 108 -2.97 17.53 0.76
N ARG A 109 -1.98 17.45 -0.13
CA ARG A 109 -1.99 16.55 -1.29
C ARG A 109 -0.94 15.46 -1.14
N MET A 110 -1.29 14.25 -1.55
CA MET A 110 -0.38 13.09 -1.52
C MET A 110 0.64 13.19 -2.66
N LYS A 111 1.89 12.80 -2.36
CA LYS A 111 3.02 12.72 -3.31
C LYS A 111 3.35 11.29 -3.72
N VAL A 112 2.74 10.32 -3.03
CA VAL A 112 2.90 8.88 -3.27
C VAL A 112 1.56 8.29 -3.72
N ASN A 113 1.61 7.15 -4.40
CA ASN A 113 0.40 6.40 -4.72
C ASN A 113 -0.25 5.90 -3.43
N VAL A 114 -1.54 6.21 -3.30
CA VAL A 114 -2.31 5.85 -2.13
C VAL A 114 -2.84 4.43 -2.29
N PHE A 115 -2.66 3.59 -1.28
CA PHE A 115 -3.28 2.26 -1.23
C PHE A 115 -4.81 2.43 -1.18
N SER A 116 -5.54 1.64 -1.99
CA SER A 116 -7.00 1.76 -2.33
C SER A 116 -7.30 2.35 -3.72
N ASN A 117 -6.31 2.92 -4.41
CA ASN A 117 -6.49 3.33 -5.81
C ASN A 117 -6.36 2.11 -6.74
N LYS A 118 -7.23 2.00 -7.75
CA LYS A 118 -7.20 0.94 -8.76
C LYS A 118 -5.82 0.65 -9.38
N PRO A 119 -4.98 1.65 -9.74
CA PRO A 119 -3.66 1.40 -10.31
C PRO A 119 -2.59 0.98 -9.30
N SER A 120 -2.80 1.21 -7.99
CA SER A 120 -1.74 1.05 -6.98
C SER A 120 -1.11 -0.34 -6.96
N PRO A 121 -1.88 -1.46 -7.05
CA PRO A 121 -1.27 -2.79 -7.09
C PRO A 121 -0.36 -3.00 -8.30
N ALA A 122 -0.79 -2.58 -9.49
CA ALA A 122 -0.01 -2.74 -10.72
C ALA A 122 1.29 -1.93 -10.65
N VAL A 123 1.22 -0.69 -10.14
CA VAL A 123 2.40 0.17 -9.98
C VAL A 123 3.37 -0.41 -8.94
N ALA A 124 2.88 -0.86 -7.79
CA ALA A 124 3.71 -1.44 -6.74
C ALA A 124 4.42 -2.71 -7.20
N ILE A 125 3.69 -3.64 -7.83
CA ILE A 125 4.24 -4.90 -8.33
C ILE A 125 5.27 -4.64 -9.43
N ASN A 126 4.97 -3.74 -10.37
CA ASN A 126 5.91 -3.41 -11.44
C ASN A 126 7.20 -2.78 -10.90
N GLY A 127 7.08 -1.85 -9.93
CA GLY A 127 8.23 -1.24 -9.27
C GLY A 127 9.10 -2.25 -8.52
N LEU A 128 8.45 -3.19 -7.81
CA LEU A 128 9.13 -4.26 -7.09
C LEU A 128 9.85 -5.21 -8.05
N GLN A 129 9.17 -5.70 -9.10
CA GLN A 129 9.77 -6.56 -10.13
C GLN A 129 10.96 -5.89 -10.82
N ARG A 130 10.82 -4.63 -11.21
CA ARG A 130 11.89 -3.88 -11.89
C ARG A 130 13.10 -3.64 -10.97
N THR A 131 12.86 -3.38 -9.69
CA THR A 131 13.92 -3.23 -8.69
C THR A 131 14.66 -4.54 -8.49
N ALA A 132 13.95 -5.66 -8.43
CA ALA A 132 14.54 -6.98 -8.30
C ALA A 132 15.37 -7.38 -9.54
N GLU A 133 14.86 -7.08 -10.74
CA GLU A 133 15.58 -7.32 -12.01
C GLU A 133 16.88 -6.53 -12.06
N VAL A 134 16.82 -5.23 -11.73
CA VAL A 134 18.01 -4.38 -11.65
C VAL A 134 18.94 -4.86 -10.53
N GLY A 135 18.43 -5.36 -9.41
CA GLY A 135 19.22 -5.85 -8.27
C GLY A 135 19.88 -7.22 -8.47
N ALA A 136 19.42 -8.02 -9.44
CA ALA A 136 19.86 -9.41 -9.65
C ALA A 136 21.38 -9.53 -9.84
N HIS A 137 22.01 -8.59 -10.56
CA HIS A 137 23.47 -8.57 -10.74
C HIS A 137 24.26 -8.47 -9.42
N ARG A 138 23.67 -7.93 -8.37
CA ARG A 138 24.29 -7.71 -7.06
C ARG A 138 23.89 -8.74 -6.02
N HIS A 139 22.66 -9.22 -6.07
CA HIS A 139 22.05 -10.04 -5.03
C HIS A 139 21.74 -11.48 -5.45
N GLY A 140 22.04 -11.84 -6.70
CA GLY A 140 21.76 -13.15 -7.27
C GLY A 140 20.37 -13.24 -7.92
N ASP A 141 20.27 -14.12 -8.92
CA ASP A 141 19.03 -14.37 -9.65
C ASP A 141 17.95 -15.03 -8.77
N ASP A 142 18.34 -15.66 -7.67
CA ASP A 142 17.47 -16.24 -6.66
C ASP A 142 16.60 -15.17 -5.98
N THR A 143 17.16 -14.00 -5.70
CA THR A 143 16.42 -12.84 -5.15
C THR A 143 15.37 -12.33 -6.14
N PHE A 144 15.71 -12.29 -7.44
CA PHE A 144 14.77 -11.92 -8.49
C PHE A 144 13.62 -12.93 -8.61
N HIS A 145 13.93 -14.22 -8.68
CA HIS A 145 12.92 -15.28 -8.75
C HIS A 145 12.05 -15.37 -7.50
N PHE A 146 12.57 -15.00 -6.33
CA PHE A 146 11.77 -14.86 -5.12
C PHE A 146 10.72 -13.76 -5.30
N VAL A 147 11.14 -12.54 -5.68
CA VAL A 147 10.23 -11.41 -5.92
C VAL A 147 9.20 -11.72 -7.01
N GLU A 148 9.64 -12.32 -8.11
CA GLU A 148 8.79 -12.64 -9.25
C GLU A 148 7.70 -13.67 -8.91
N ARG A 149 8.04 -14.72 -8.15
CA ARG A 149 7.18 -15.91 -8.00
C ARG A 149 6.52 -16.06 -6.64
N HIS A 150 7.04 -15.38 -5.62
CA HIS A 150 6.69 -15.63 -4.23
C HIS A 150 6.09 -14.42 -3.52
N PHE A 151 5.87 -13.31 -4.21
CA PHE A 151 5.10 -12.18 -3.69
C PHE A 151 3.64 -12.21 -4.16
N TYR A 152 2.75 -11.83 -3.25
CA TYR A 152 1.33 -11.55 -3.53
C TYR A 152 0.97 -10.19 -2.94
N ILE A 153 0.83 -9.18 -3.81
CA ILE A 153 0.57 -7.78 -3.45
C ILE A 153 1.65 -7.29 -2.46
N ASP A 154 1.36 -7.24 -1.16
CA ASP A 154 2.26 -6.71 -0.13
C ASP A 154 2.99 -7.84 0.64
N ASP A 155 2.61 -9.10 0.44
CA ASP A 155 3.12 -10.24 1.20
C ASP A 155 4.16 -11.03 0.40
N GLY A 156 5.39 -11.12 0.91
CA GLY A 156 6.42 -12.05 0.45
C GLY A 156 6.32 -13.39 1.19
N LEU A 157 6.22 -14.50 0.46
CA LEU A 157 5.92 -15.83 1.00
C LEU A 157 7.02 -16.83 0.65
N MET A 158 7.93 -17.11 1.58
CA MET A 158 9.05 -18.04 1.36
C MET A 158 8.86 -19.37 2.07
N PHE A 159 9.30 -20.47 1.43
CA PHE A 159 9.36 -21.82 2.01
C PHE A 159 10.81 -22.18 2.32
N LEU A 160 11.04 -22.85 3.45
CA LEU A 160 12.34 -23.42 3.81
C LEU A 160 12.23 -24.95 3.88
N PRO A 161 13.14 -25.71 3.24
CA PRO A 161 13.16 -27.16 3.39
C PRO A 161 13.45 -27.55 4.83
N SER A 162 12.90 -28.69 5.26
CA SER A 162 13.18 -29.23 6.59
C SER A 162 14.65 -29.61 6.69
N VAL A 163 15.34 -29.09 7.71
CA VAL A 163 16.66 -29.59 8.09
C VAL A 163 16.43 -30.94 8.75
N THR A 164 16.72 -32.02 8.05
CA THR A 164 16.86 -33.38 8.62
C THR A 164 18.32 -33.65 8.95
#